data_AF-A0A806K1M4-F1
#
_entry.id   AF-A0A806K1M4-F1
#
_cell.length_a   1.000
_cell.length_b   1.000
_cell.length_c   1.000
_cell.angle_alpha   90.00
_cell.angle_beta   90.00
_cell.angle_gamma   90.00
#
_symmetry.space_group_name_H-M   'P 1'
#
loop_
_entity.id
_entity.type
_entity.pdbx_description
1 polymer ?
#
loop_
_entity_poly.entity_id
_entity_poly.type
_entity_poly.pdbx_seq_one_letter_code
_entity_poly.pdbx_strand_id
1 'polypeptide(L)'
;MGVPATEETDLVRLKEMREMIAGLNAADSRVVLTSPFDAAYNASGKTLTQNTPEELVIDGITLDEGDRVLIAKQLDASQNGVYVVTTLGVTGDTAAVLTRAADFNESHEFINGLVFPVLEGNANAGTRWKLRVGAVPFVIDAATINFTKNAVDFSRVVEASFPIIGDASTTVFSFAHNWNTLKVTHEIYDPATGETVVAAFRRVDSNNVEVRVGLPLGVGNNLECIIRAEVDPV
;
A
#
# COMPACT_ATOMS: atom_id res chain seq x y z
N MET A 1 -15.28 -15.70 -51.22
CA MET A 1 -15.24 -14.23 -51.37
C MET A 1 -14.38 -13.71 -50.25
N GLY A 2 -13.17 -13.22 -50.56
CA GLY A 2 -12.28 -12.65 -49.55
C GLY A 2 -12.89 -11.38 -48.99
N VAL A 3 -12.86 -11.22 -47.68
CA VAL A 3 -13.29 -10.00 -47.00
C VAL A 3 -12.40 -8.85 -47.51
N PRO A 4 -12.98 -7.70 -47.92
CA PRO A 4 -12.19 -6.58 -48.42
C PRO A 4 -11.23 -6.05 -47.33
N ALA A 5 -9.97 -5.80 -47.70
CA ALA A 5 -8.86 -5.48 -46.79
C ALA A 5 -9.12 -4.34 -45.78
N THR A 6 -10.07 -3.45 -46.08
CA THR A 6 -10.51 -2.37 -45.19
C THR A 6 -11.28 -2.86 -43.96
N GLU A 7 -12.12 -3.88 -44.10
CA GLU A 7 -12.84 -4.46 -42.94
C GLU A 7 -11.89 -5.20 -42.00
N GLU A 8 -10.87 -5.85 -42.53
CA GLU A 8 -9.86 -6.56 -41.73
C GLU A 8 -8.99 -5.58 -40.92
N THR A 9 -8.67 -4.40 -41.49
CA THR A 9 -7.93 -3.37 -40.75
C THR A 9 -8.80 -2.65 -39.71
N ASP A 10 -10.08 -2.43 -39.99
CA ASP A 10 -11.00 -1.80 -39.04
C ASP A 10 -11.39 -2.73 -37.89
N LEU A 11 -11.47 -4.05 -38.13
CA LEU A 11 -11.63 -5.04 -37.07
C LEU A 11 -10.40 -5.12 -36.16
N VAL A 12 -9.19 -5.00 -36.71
CA VAL A 12 -7.95 -4.90 -35.92
C VAL A 12 -7.96 -3.63 -35.08
N ARG A 13 -8.28 -2.47 -35.65
CA ARG A 13 -8.36 -1.20 -34.89
C ARG A 13 -9.48 -1.17 -33.87
N LEU A 14 -10.61 -1.79 -34.17
CA LEU A 14 -11.74 -1.90 -33.23
C LEU A 14 -11.42 -2.86 -32.09
N LYS A 15 -10.66 -3.93 -32.36
CA LYS A 15 -10.11 -4.84 -31.35
C LYS A 15 -9.10 -4.09 -30.46
N GLU A 16 -8.12 -3.42 -31.06
CA GLU A 16 -7.13 -2.59 -30.35
C GLU A 16 -7.80 -1.49 -29.51
N MET A 17 -8.84 -0.82 -30.02
CA MET A 17 -9.56 0.24 -29.31
C MET A 17 -10.44 -0.31 -28.16
N ARG A 18 -11.01 -1.51 -28.31
CA ARG A 18 -11.73 -2.20 -27.22
C ARG A 18 -10.77 -2.68 -26.13
N GLU A 19 -9.59 -3.16 -26.53
CA GLU A 19 -8.52 -3.59 -25.63
C GLU A 19 -7.92 -2.39 -24.86
N MET A 20 -7.77 -1.23 -25.49
CA MET A 20 -7.34 0.02 -24.82
C MET A 20 -8.36 0.53 -23.78
N ILE A 21 -9.66 0.28 -23.99
CA ILE A 21 -10.71 0.67 -23.03
C ILE A 21 -10.75 -0.30 -21.83
N ALA A 22 -10.51 -1.60 -22.05
CA ALA A 22 -10.38 -2.58 -20.97
C ALA A 22 -9.19 -2.26 -20.04
N GLY A 23 -8.08 -1.75 -20.60
CA GLY A 23 -6.93 -1.27 -19.86
C GLY A 23 -7.14 0.04 -19.08
N LEU A 24 -8.31 0.69 -19.11
CA LEU A 24 -8.52 1.95 -18.38
C LEU A 24 -9.05 1.74 -16.95
N ASN A 25 -9.69 0.60 -16.67
CA ASN A 25 -10.09 0.18 -15.31
C ASN A 25 -9.85 -1.32 -15.19
N ALA A 26 -8.77 -1.71 -14.52
CA ALA A 26 -8.59 -3.10 -14.14
C ALA A 26 -9.71 -3.49 -13.16
N ALA A 27 -10.35 -4.63 -13.41
CA ALA A 27 -11.44 -5.11 -12.57
C ALA A 27 -11.01 -5.31 -11.11
N ASP A 28 -11.95 -5.05 -10.20
CA ASP A 28 -11.76 -5.14 -8.76
C ASP A 28 -11.30 -6.55 -8.34
N SER A 29 -10.47 -6.63 -7.30
CA SER A 29 -10.14 -7.91 -6.64
C SER A 29 -10.94 -8.03 -5.35
N ARG A 30 -11.49 -9.21 -5.06
CA ARG A 30 -12.21 -9.46 -3.80
C ARG A 30 -11.27 -9.30 -2.62
N VAL A 31 -10.09 -9.93 -2.71
CA VAL A 31 -9.05 -9.88 -1.67
C VAL A 31 -7.65 -9.69 -2.28
N VAL A 32 -6.67 -9.35 -1.44
CA VAL A 32 -5.26 -9.31 -1.81
C VAL A 32 -4.44 -10.23 -0.91
N LEU A 33 -3.51 -10.98 -1.50
CA LEU A 33 -2.49 -11.72 -0.78
C LEU A 33 -1.16 -10.97 -0.82
N THR A 34 -0.69 -10.57 0.36
CA THR A 34 0.54 -9.78 0.55
C THR A 34 1.71 -10.60 1.09
N SER A 35 1.65 -11.92 0.95
CA SER A 35 2.72 -12.86 1.25
C SER A 35 2.76 -13.93 0.16
N PRO A 36 3.84 -14.73 0.07
CA PRO A 36 3.86 -15.85 -0.86
C PRO A 36 2.69 -16.78 -0.60
N PHE A 37 1.98 -17.14 -1.67
CA PHE A 37 1.01 -18.24 -1.64
C PHE A 37 1.80 -19.55 -1.67
N ASP A 38 1.51 -20.49 -0.77
CA ASP A 38 2.15 -21.81 -0.77
C ASP A 38 1.57 -22.68 -1.90
N ALA A 39 2.03 -22.42 -3.12
CA ALA A 39 1.53 -23.05 -4.33
C ALA A 39 2.65 -23.26 -5.36
N ALA A 40 2.43 -24.25 -6.23
CA ALA A 40 3.25 -24.50 -7.40
C ALA A 40 2.70 -23.72 -8.61
N TYR A 41 3.55 -22.93 -9.26
CA TYR A 41 3.20 -22.21 -10.49
C TYR A 41 3.42 -23.05 -11.75
N ASN A 42 2.43 -23.07 -12.64
CA ASN A 42 2.53 -23.64 -13.98
C ASN A 42 2.38 -22.53 -15.02
N ALA A 43 3.48 -22.19 -15.71
CA ALA A 43 3.48 -21.10 -16.70
C ALA A 43 2.62 -21.39 -17.94
N SER A 44 2.51 -22.65 -18.37
CA SER A 44 1.67 -23.02 -19.53
C SER A 44 0.18 -22.91 -19.22
N GLY A 45 -0.22 -23.30 -18.01
CA GLY A 45 -1.59 -23.15 -17.53
C GLY A 45 -1.89 -21.78 -16.92
N LYS A 46 -0.84 -20.99 -16.63
CA LYS A 46 -0.91 -19.75 -15.83
C LYS A 46 -1.63 -19.97 -14.50
N THR A 47 -1.39 -21.11 -13.86
CA THR A 47 -2.05 -21.53 -12.63
C THR A 47 -1.10 -21.58 -11.45
N LEU A 48 -1.62 -21.24 -10.26
CA LEU A 48 -1.04 -21.55 -8.96
C LEU A 48 -1.90 -22.65 -8.34
N THR A 49 -1.31 -23.84 -8.15
CA THR A 49 -1.97 -24.96 -7.47
C THR A 49 -1.40 -25.07 -6.06
N GLN A 50 -2.26 -24.98 -5.06
CA GLN A 50 -1.86 -25.04 -3.65
C GLN A 50 -1.12 -26.34 -3.35
N ASN A 51 -0.03 -26.25 -2.59
CA ASN A 51 0.81 -27.42 -2.29
C ASN A 51 0.14 -28.36 -1.27
N THR A 52 -0.59 -27.77 -0.31
CA THR A 52 -1.36 -28.51 0.70
C THR A 52 -2.85 -28.30 0.45
N PRO A 53 -3.64 -29.36 0.21
CA PRO A 53 -5.09 -29.25 0.07
C PRO A 53 -5.75 -28.73 1.36
N GLU A 54 -6.26 -27.49 1.31
CA GLU A 54 -6.97 -26.81 2.39
C GLU A 54 -7.98 -25.81 1.83
N GLU A 55 -8.94 -25.39 2.66
CA GLU A 55 -9.84 -24.30 2.35
C GLU A 55 -9.06 -23.00 2.11
N LEU A 56 -9.38 -22.29 1.03
CA LEU A 56 -8.66 -21.07 0.68
C LEU A 56 -9.21 -19.88 1.47
N VAL A 57 -8.49 -19.48 2.51
CA VAL A 57 -8.80 -18.31 3.32
C VAL A 57 -7.71 -17.25 3.15
N ILE A 58 -8.08 -16.05 2.70
CA ILE A 58 -7.16 -14.92 2.50
C ILE A 58 -7.68 -13.71 3.26
N ASP A 59 -6.83 -13.14 4.12
CA ASP A 59 -7.16 -11.97 4.96
C ASP A 59 -8.45 -12.16 5.79
N GLY A 60 -8.70 -13.40 6.24
CA GLY A 60 -9.88 -13.78 7.02
C GLY A 60 -11.15 -14.02 6.20
N ILE A 61 -11.08 -13.97 4.87
CA ILE A 61 -12.19 -14.23 3.96
C ILE A 61 -12.01 -15.62 3.35
N THR A 62 -12.99 -16.51 3.57
CA THR A 62 -13.12 -17.76 2.82
C THR A 62 -13.53 -17.46 1.40
N LEU A 63 -12.79 -18.00 0.44
CA LEU A 63 -13.03 -17.79 -0.98
C LEU A 63 -13.83 -18.93 -1.60
N ASP A 64 -14.62 -18.58 -2.61
CA ASP A 64 -15.42 -19.47 -3.44
C ASP A 64 -14.84 -19.56 -4.87
N GLU A 65 -15.28 -20.55 -5.63
CA GLU A 65 -14.93 -20.64 -7.06
C GLU A 65 -15.47 -19.41 -7.82
N GLY A 66 -14.63 -18.83 -8.68
CA GLY A 66 -14.91 -17.59 -9.41
C GLY A 66 -14.43 -16.32 -8.71
N ASP A 67 -14.01 -16.40 -7.44
CA ASP A 67 -13.48 -15.24 -6.73
C ASP A 67 -12.16 -14.76 -7.29
N ARG A 68 -12.00 -13.43 -7.29
CA ARG A 68 -10.82 -12.77 -7.82
C ARG A 68 -9.86 -12.34 -6.72
N VAL A 69 -8.59 -12.71 -6.86
CA VAL A 69 -7.53 -12.51 -5.87
C VAL A 69 -6.39 -11.75 -6.52
N LEU A 70 -6.00 -10.62 -5.93
CA LEU A 70 -4.74 -9.98 -6.27
C LEU A 70 -3.61 -10.67 -5.49
N ILE A 71 -2.65 -11.26 -6.18
CA ILE A 71 -1.45 -11.83 -5.57
C ILE A 71 -0.30 -10.84 -5.79
N ALA A 72 0.08 -10.16 -4.71
CA ALA A 72 0.99 -9.01 -4.77
C ALA A 72 2.44 -9.31 -4.42
N LYS A 73 2.74 -10.42 -3.73
CA LYS A 73 4.07 -10.72 -3.15
C LYS A 73 4.45 -12.22 -3.16
N GLN A 74 4.44 -12.85 -4.34
CA GLN A 74 5.07 -14.16 -4.56
C GLN A 74 6.59 -14.12 -4.35
N LEU A 75 7.20 -15.28 -4.12
CA LEU A 75 8.66 -15.42 -4.06
C LEU A 75 9.31 -15.04 -5.40
N ASP A 76 8.73 -15.53 -6.50
CA ASP A 76 9.07 -15.09 -7.84
C ASP A 76 8.07 -14.01 -8.29
N ALA A 77 8.55 -12.78 -8.39
CA ALA A 77 7.71 -11.63 -8.75
C ALA A 77 7.17 -11.68 -10.18
N SER A 78 7.67 -12.56 -11.07
CA SER A 78 7.04 -12.79 -12.38
C SER A 78 5.68 -13.52 -12.27
N GLN A 79 5.39 -14.09 -11.09
CA GLN A 79 4.14 -14.80 -10.77
C GLN A 79 3.15 -13.92 -10.01
N ASN A 80 3.49 -12.66 -9.73
CA ASN A 80 2.50 -11.72 -9.22
C ASN A 80 1.44 -11.44 -10.30
N GLY A 81 0.22 -11.15 -9.88
CA GLY A 81 -0.86 -10.86 -10.82
C GLY A 81 -2.23 -10.94 -10.18
N VAL A 82 -3.23 -10.88 -11.04
CA VAL A 82 -4.62 -11.07 -10.66
C VAL A 82 -5.04 -12.46 -11.09
N TYR A 83 -5.65 -13.19 -10.17
CA TYR A 83 -6.03 -14.59 -10.32
C TYR A 83 -7.52 -14.77 -10.01
N VAL A 84 -8.09 -15.83 -10.54
CA VAL A 84 -9.45 -16.29 -10.24
C VAL A 84 -9.35 -17.70 -9.66
N VAL A 85 -10.10 -17.97 -8.59
CA VAL A 85 -10.23 -19.33 -8.04
C VAL A 85 -10.99 -20.19 -9.04
N THR A 86 -10.31 -21.16 -9.65
CA THR A 86 -10.87 -22.09 -10.66
C THR A 86 -11.06 -23.49 -10.13
N THR A 87 -10.54 -23.80 -8.95
CA THR A 87 -10.86 -25.01 -8.21
C THR A 87 -10.87 -24.66 -6.73
N LEU A 88 -11.98 -24.94 -6.05
CA LEU A 88 -12.12 -24.70 -4.63
C LEU A 88 -11.26 -25.70 -3.84
N GLY A 89 -10.51 -25.17 -2.87
CA GLY A 89 -9.71 -26.00 -1.97
C GLY A 89 -10.59 -26.70 -0.93
N VAL A 90 -10.34 -27.99 -0.70
CA VAL A 90 -11.00 -28.82 0.30
C VAL A 90 -9.93 -29.48 1.16
N THR A 91 -10.00 -29.25 2.46
CA THR A 91 -9.02 -29.76 3.43
C THR A 91 -8.85 -31.27 3.37
N GLY A 92 -7.62 -31.69 3.02
CA GLY A 92 -7.22 -33.09 2.92
C GLY A 92 -7.70 -33.81 1.66
N ASP A 93 -8.29 -33.12 0.69
CA ASP A 93 -8.86 -33.74 -0.52
C ASP A 93 -8.39 -33.03 -1.80
N THR A 94 -8.93 -31.84 -2.08
CA THR A 94 -8.69 -31.11 -3.34
C THR A 94 -7.86 -29.85 -3.08
N ALA A 95 -6.76 -29.67 -3.81
CA ALA A 95 -5.97 -28.44 -3.74
C ALA A 95 -6.68 -27.27 -4.44
N ALA A 96 -6.65 -26.08 -3.85
CA ALA A 96 -7.15 -24.90 -4.54
C ALA A 96 -6.30 -24.61 -5.78
N VAL A 97 -6.95 -24.22 -6.87
CA VAL A 97 -6.27 -23.76 -8.10
C VAL A 97 -6.71 -22.34 -8.39
N LEU A 98 -5.72 -21.47 -8.58
CA LEU A 98 -5.90 -20.09 -8.98
C LEU A 98 -5.34 -19.92 -10.38
N THR A 99 -6.15 -19.48 -11.34
CA THR A 99 -5.71 -19.21 -12.72
C THR A 99 -5.61 -17.71 -12.95
N ARG A 100 -4.57 -17.22 -13.64
CA ARG A 100 -4.50 -15.79 -14.01
C ARG A 100 -5.81 -15.35 -14.67
N ALA A 101 -6.31 -14.18 -14.27
CA ALA A 101 -7.57 -13.65 -14.77
C ALA A 101 -7.53 -13.43 -16.29
N ALA A 102 -8.65 -13.69 -16.98
CA ALA A 102 -8.71 -13.68 -18.44
C ALA A 102 -8.47 -12.30 -19.08
N ASP A 103 -8.62 -11.24 -18.30
CA ASP A 103 -8.40 -9.83 -18.64
C ASP A 103 -7.07 -9.30 -18.07
N PHE A 104 -6.20 -10.19 -17.57
CA PHE A 104 -4.89 -9.87 -17.01
C PHE A 104 -3.90 -11.05 -17.11
N ASN A 105 -3.84 -11.68 -18.28
CA ASN A 105 -3.02 -12.85 -18.61
C ASN A 105 -2.12 -12.69 -19.86
N GLU A 106 -2.15 -11.56 -20.55
CA GLU A 106 -1.33 -11.23 -21.72
C GLU A 106 -0.38 -10.06 -21.45
N SER A 107 0.82 -10.11 -22.05
CA SER A 107 1.87 -9.10 -21.80
C SER A 107 1.43 -7.66 -22.07
N HIS A 108 0.53 -7.44 -23.03
CA HIS A 108 0.09 -6.10 -23.42
C HIS A 108 -0.89 -5.47 -22.41
N GLU A 109 -1.47 -6.26 -21.50
CA GLU A 109 -2.41 -5.80 -20.46
C GLU A 109 -1.68 -5.19 -19.26
N PHE A 110 -0.36 -5.41 -19.14
CA PHE A 110 0.46 -4.91 -18.03
C PHE A 110 0.90 -3.47 -18.26
N ILE A 111 -0.07 -2.55 -18.18
CA ILE A 111 0.15 -1.12 -18.36
C ILE A 111 0.61 -0.49 -17.03
N ASN A 112 1.77 0.16 -17.05
CA ASN A 112 2.28 0.84 -15.86
C ASN A 112 1.27 1.86 -15.32
N GLY A 113 0.98 1.76 -14.02
CA GLY A 113 0.09 2.68 -13.32
C GLY A 113 -1.35 2.23 -13.15
N LEU A 114 -1.74 1.07 -13.71
CA LEU A 114 -3.02 0.42 -13.38
C LEU A 114 -3.20 0.29 -11.87
N VAL A 115 -4.43 0.49 -11.41
CA VAL A 115 -4.79 0.43 -9.99
C VAL A 115 -5.86 -0.64 -9.78
N PHE A 116 -5.62 -1.52 -8.82
CA PHE A 116 -6.46 -2.65 -8.46
C PHE A 116 -7.04 -2.38 -7.05
N PRO A 117 -8.34 -2.06 -6.93
CA PRO A 117 -8.98 -1.93 -5.63
C PRO A 117 -9.25 -3.31 -5.02
N VAL A 118 -9.26 -3.35 -3.67
CA VAL A 118 -9.51 -4.54 -2.87
C VAL A 118 -10.80 -4.34 -2.09
N LEU A 119 -11.78 -5.24 -2.29
CA LEU A 119 -13.14 -5.07 -1.76
C LEU A 119 -13.28 -5.54 -0.31
N GLU A 120 -12.65 -6.66 0.04
CA GLU A 120 -12.82 -7.37 1.30
C GLU A 120 -11.46 -7.73 1.93
N GLY A 121 -11.51 -8.16 3.20
CA GLY A 121 -10.34 -8.51 4.01
C GLY A 121 -10.31 -7.78 5.35
N ASN A 122 -9.78 -8.42 6.39
CA ASN A 122 -9.67 -7.82 7.72
C ASN A 122 -8.66 -6.66 7.76
N ALA A 123 -7.54 -6.79 7.06
CA ALA A 123 -6.47 -5.79 7.05
C ALA A 123 -6.41 -4.96 5.75
N ASN A 124 -6.86 -5.51 4.63
CA ASN A 124 -6.65 -4.91 3.30
C ASN A 124 -7.94 -4.48 2.57
N ALA A 125 -9.12 -4.59 3.18
CA ALA A 125 -10.34 -4.04 2.60
C ALA A 125 -10.19 -2.52 2.33
N GLY A 126 -10.68 -2.08 1.17
CA GLY A 126 -10.63 -0.68 0.74
C GLY A 126 -9.25 -0.20 0.28
N THR A 127 -8.23 -1.06 0.31
CA THR A 127 -6.91 -0.71 -0.20
C THR A 127 -6.90 -0.67 -1.73
N ARG A 128 -5.94 0.05 -2.30
CA ARG A 128 -5.70 0.09 -3.74
C ARG A 128 -4.26 -0.32 -3.98
N TRP A 129 -3.98 -1.01 -5.08
CA TRP A 129 -2.64 -1.49 -5.43
C TRP A 129 -2.28 -1.06 -6.84
N LYS A 130 -1.14 -0.40 -6.99
CA LYS A 130 -0.66 0.12 -8.26
C LYS A 130 0.36 -0.82 -8.87
N LEU A 131 0.17 -1.15 -10.13
CA LEU A 131 1.08 -1.94 -10.94
C LEU A 131 2.30 -1.12 -11.37
N ARG A 132 3.47 -1.74 -11.21
CA ARG A 132 4.74 -1.32 -11.80
C ARG A 132 5.45 -2.51 -12.45
N VAL A 133 5.74 -2.38 -13.73
CA VAL A 133 6.60 -3.27 -14.52
C VAL A 133 7.83 -2.50 -15.00
N GLY A 134 9.00 -3.10 -14.88
CA GLY A 134 10.29 -2.45 -15.15
C GLY A 134 10.85 -2.67 -16.56
N ALA A 135 10.45 -3.74 -17.23
CA ALA A 135 10.97 -4.11 -18.55
C ALA A 135 10.04 -3.63 -19.66
N VAL A 136 10.63 -3.08 -20.74
CA VAL A 136 9.96 -2.78 -22.00
C VAL A 136 10.83 -3.35 -23.14
N PRO A 137 10.34 -4.31 -23.96
CA PRO A 137 8.99 -4.89 -23.90
C PRO A 137 8.80 -5.76 -22.64
N PHE A 138 7.61 -5.68 -22.06
CA PHE A 138 7.22 -6.58 -20.97
C PHE A 138 6.87 -7.95 -21.55
N VAL A 139 7.31 -9.02 -20.86
CA VAL A 139 6.96 -10.40 -21.20
C VAL A 139 6.43 -11.07 -19.94
N ILE A 140 5.16 -11.45 -19.96
CA ILE A 140 4.54 -12.20 -18.85
C ILE A 140 5.30 -13.50 -18.60
N ASP A 141 5.31 -13.98 -17.35
CA ASP A 141 5.99 -15.21 -16.92
C ASP A 141 7.53 -15.15 -17.03
N ALA A 142 8.11 -13.99 -17.35
CA ALA A 142 9.56 -13.76 -17.39
C ALA A 142 9.97 -12.43 -16.73
N ALA A 143 9.23 -11.36 -16.99
CA ALA A 143 9.50 -10.05 -16.41
C ALA A 143 8.94 -9.91 -14.99
N THR A 144 9.61 -9.09 -14.18
CA THR A 144 9.16 -8.78 -12.82
C THR A 144 7.87 -7.95 -12.82
N ILE A 145 6.87 -8.40 -12.06
CA ILE A 145 5.61 -7.70 -11.83
C ILE A 145 5.57 -7.23 -10.38
N ASN A 146 5.50 -5.91 -10.16
CA ASN A 146 5.41 -5.35 -8.82
C ASN A 146 4.04 -4.71 -8.60
N PHE A 147 3.41 -5.04 -7.48
CA PHE A 147 2.28 -4.29 -6.96
C PHE A 147 2.71 -3.57 -5.70
N THR A 148 2.55 -2.25 -5.71
CA THR A 148 2.75 -1.40 -4.54
C THR A 148 1.41 -0.90 -4.07
N LYS A 149 1.11 -1.03 -2.77
CA LYS A 149 -0.09 -0.45 -2.18
C LYS A 149 -0.13 1.04 -2.57
N ASN A 150 -1.12 1.40 -3.38
CA ASN A 150 -1.42 2.76 -3.82
C ASN A 150 -2.15 3.46 -2.70
N ALA A 151 -1.45 3.69 -1.59
CA ALA A 151 -1.95 4.58 -0.59
C ALA A 151 -1.91 6.00 -1.18
N VAL A 152 -3.03 6.70 -1.15
CA VAL A 152 -2.98 8.16 -1.04
C VAL A 152 -2.51 8.42 0.39
N ASP A 153 -1.21 8.30 0.60
CA ASP A 153 -0.55 8.66 1.84
C ASP A 153 -0.62 10.18 1.94
N PHE A 154 -1.72 10.70 2.47
CA PHE A 154 -1.64 11.98 3.14
C PHE A 154 -0.69 11.73 4.30
N SER A 155 0.49 12.38 4.27
CA SER A 155 1.33 12.65 5.44
C SER A 155 0.60 12.38 6.75
N ARG A 156 0.88 11.26 7.42
CA ARG A 156 0.26 10.99 8.71
C ARG A 156 0.93 11.93 9.71
N VAL A 157 0.28 13.04 10.02
CA VAL A 157 0.72 13.93 11.08
C VAL A 157 0.45 13.26 12.42
N VAL A 158 1.51 12.81 13.09
CA VAL A 158 1.44 12.38 14.50
C VAL A 158 1.70 13.57 15.41
N GLU A 159 1.06 13.58 16.58
CA GLU A 159 1.18 14.65 17.58
C GLU A 159 1.52 14.06 18.95
N ALA A 160 2.38 14.77 19.69
CA ALA A 160 2.69 14.51 21.09
C ALA A 160 2.73 15.84 21.84
N SER A 161 2.21 15.84 23.07
CA SER A 161 2.23 17.01 23.95
C SER A 161 3.13 16.77 25.16
N PHE A 162 3.89 17.79 25.53
CA PHE A 162 4.79 17.76 26.67
C PHE A 162 4.63 19.04 27.53
N PRO A 163 4.51 18.90 28.86
CA PRO A 163 4.47 20.06 29.75
C PRO A 163 5.85 20.70 29.88
N ILE A 164 5.89 22.03 29.89
CA ILE A 164 7.03 22.84 30.32
C ILE A 164 6.66 23.43 31.68
N ILE A 165 7.34 22.99 32.73
CA ILE A 165 7.05 23.45 34.10
C ILE A 165 8.00 24.59 34.45
N GLY A 166 7.44 25.74 34.83
CA GLY A 166 8.22 26.86 35.33
C GLY A 166 8.74 26.60 36.74
N ASP A 167 10.06 26.62 36.90
CA ASP A 167 10.78 26.39 38.17
C ASP A 167 11.68 27.57 38.57
N ALA A 168 11.60 28.68 37.84
CA ALA A 168 12.42 29.89 37.94
C ALA A 168 13.94 29.71 37.72
N SER A 169 14.41 28.55 37.24
CA SER A 169 15.83 28.30 37.00
C SER A 169 16.13 27.68 35.63
N THR A 170 15.26 26.81 35.13
CA THR A 170 15.48 26.04 33.92
C THR A 170 15.14 26.87 32.68
N THR A 171 16.04 26.83 31.70
CA THR A 171 15.90 27.51 30.41
C THR A 171 15.92 26.55 29.22
N VAL A 172 16.21 25.27 29.45
CA VAL A 172 16.26 24.22 28.42
C VAL A 172 15.45 23.02 28.89
N PHE A 173 14.49 22.61 28.08
CA PHE A 173 13.62 21.46 28.32
C PHE A 173 13.79 20.45 27.20
N SER A 174 14.02 19.18 27.54
CA SER A 174 14.24 18.10 26.57
C SER A 174 13.05 17.16 26.52
N PHE A 175 12.61 16.82 25.31
CA PHE A 175 11.44 15.97 25.07
C PHE A 175 11.78 14.82 24.12
N ALA A 176 11.32 13.62 24.45
CA ALA A 176 11.49 12.42 23.65
C ALA A 176 10.16 12.06 22.95
N HIS A 177 10.11 12.15 21.62
CA HIS A 177 8.94 11.80 20.82
C HIS A 177 9.00 10.39 20.22
N ASN A 178 10.20 9.78 20.13
CA ASN A 178 10.41 8.39 19.69
C ASN A 178 9.83 8.04 18.29
N TRP A 179 9.79 9.01 17.37
CA TRP A 179 9.25 8.79 16.02
C TRP A 179 10.32 8.54 14.96
N ASN A 180 11.59 8.48 15.37
CA ASN A 180 12.74 8.24 14.50
C ASN A 180 12.78 9.16 13.27
N THR A 181 12.41 10.43 13.45
CA THR A 181 12.39 11.46 12.40
C THR A 181 12.84 12.81 12.93
N LEU A 182 13.64 13.53 12.12
CA LEU A 182 13.97 14.94 12.35
C LEU A 182 12.92 15.88 11.74
N LYS A 183 11.98 15.38 10.95
CA LYS A 183 10.94 16.18 10.28
C LYS A 183 9.79 16.50 11.25
N VAL A 184 10.11 17.31 12.24
CA VAL A 184 9.15 17.74 13.27
C VAL A 184 8.89 19.24 13.22
N THR A 185 7.65 19.64 13.50
CA THR A 185 7.24 21.01 13.79
C THR A 185 6.83 21.11 15.26
N HIS A 186 6.82 22.33 15.79
CA HIS A 186 6.46 22.57 17.19
C HIS A 186 5.57 23.78 17.31
N GLU A 187 4.79 23.78 18.37
CA GLU A 187 3.99 24.91 18.84
C GLU A 187 4.10 24.92 20.36
N ILE A 188 4.32 26.10 20.93
CA ILE A 188 4.36 26.27 22.39
C ILE A 188 3.32 27.31 22.74
N TYR A 189 2.51 27.04 23.73
CA TYR A 189 1.46 27.94 24.16
C TYR A 189 1.27 27.90 25.67
N ASP A 190 0.69 28.96 26.22
CA ASP A 190 0.23 28.99 27.60
C ASP A 190 -1.17 28.35 27.67
N PRO A 191 -1.35 27.21 28.36
CA PRO A 191 -2.64 26.53 28.43
C PRO A 191 -3.71 27.31 29.21
N ALA A 192 -3.33 28.30 30.02
CA ALA A 192 -4.29 29.12 30.76
C ALA A 192 -4.90 30.23 29.89
N THR A 193 -4.14 30.76 28.92
CA THR A 193 -4.57 31.89 28.07
C THR A 193 -4.82 31.51 26.61
N GLY A 194 -4.24 30.39 26.15
CA GLY A 194 -4.23 29.96 24.76
C GLY A 194 -3.24 30.74 23.88
N GLU A 195 -2.43 31.63 24.46
CA GLU A 195 -1.48 32.44 23.69
C GLU A 195 -0.25 31.64 23.30
N THR A 196 0.18 31.78 22.04
CA THR A 196 1.40 31.14 21.56
C THR A 196 2.65 31.87 22.04
N VAL A 197 3.64 31.10 22.47
CA VAL A 197 4.91 31.60 23.01
C VAL A 197 6.04 31.26 22.05
N VAL A 198 6.84 32.26 21.72
CA VAL A 198 8.03 32.06 20.89
C VAL A 198 9.18 31.59 21.77
N ALA A 199 9.68 30.39 21.49
CA ALA A 199 10.89 29.84 22.10
C ALA A 199 11.82 29.30 21.01
N ALA A 200 13.11 29.17 21.33
CA ALA A 200 14.05 28.56 20.40
C ALA A 200 13.91 27.03 20.46
N PHE A 201 13.77 26.39 19.31
CA PHE A 201 13.61 24.95 19.19
C PHE A 201 14.82 24.33 18.50
N ARG A 202 15.32 23.23 19.06
CA ARG A 202 16.45 22.48 18.51
C ARG A 202 16.09 21.00 18.40
N ARG A 203 16.33 20.43 17.23
CA ARG A 203 16.29 18.98 17.02
C ARG A 203 17.64 18.41 17.47
N VAL A 204 17.64 17.59 18.52
CA VAL A 204 18.87 17.02 19.07
C VAL A 204 19.25 15.77 18.28
N ASP A 205 18.28 14.89 18.08
CA ASP A 205 18.38 13.69 17.24
C ASP A 205 16.98 13.31 16.71
N SER A 206 16.87 12.17 16.02
CA SER A 206 15.62 11.69 15.41
C SER A 206 14.51 11.33 16.41
N ASN A 207 14.77 11.34 17.71
CA ASN A 207 13.81 11.03 18.76
C ASN A 207 13.69 12.12 19.82
N ASN A 208 14.64 13.05 19.90
CA ASN A 208 14.74 14.03 20.97
C ASN A 208 14.83 15.46 20.44
N VAL A 209 14.12 16.36 21.12
CA VAL A 209 14.14 17.80 20.84
C VAL A 209 14.36 18.60 22.12
N GLU A 210 14.83 19.82 21.96
CA GLU A 210 15.01 20.79 23.03
C GLU A 210 14.21 22.05 22.74
N VAL A 211 13.51 22.54 23.76
CA VAL A 211 12.91 23.87 23.79
C VAL A 211 13.74 24.75 24.72
N ARG A 212 14.08 25.94 24.24
CA ARG A 212 14.89 26.94 24.95
C ARG A 212 14.12 28.23 25.11
N VAL A 213 13.86 28.61 26.36
CA VAL A 213 13.24 29.89 26.71
C VAL A 213 14.32 30.93 27.00
N GLY A 214 14.08 32.18 26.60
CA GLY A 214 15.07 33.27 26.75
C GLY A 214 15.34 33.67 28.19
N LEU A 215 14.38 33.42 29.09
CA LEU A 215 14.49 33.62 30.53
C LEU A 215 13.82 32.44 31.26
N PRO A 216 14.27 32.08 32.47
CA PRO A 216 13.60 31.06 33.26
C PRO A 216 12.13 31.43 33.49
N LEU A 217 11.23 30.47 33.29
CA LEU A 217 9.80 30.67 33.57
C LEU A 217 9.60 30.70 35.09
N GLY A 218 8.88 31.71 35.58
CA GLY A 218 8.55 31.82 37.01
C GLY A 218 7.82 30.57 37.53
N VAL A 219 7.92 30.32 38.83
CA VAL A 219 7.25 29.17 39.47
C VAL A 219 5.74 29.26 39.24
N GLY A 220 5.15 28.21 38.66
CA GLY A 220 3.73 28.13 38.34
C GLY A 220 3.34 28.71 36.97
N ASN A 221 4.27 29.35 36.26
CA ASN A 221 4.07 29.76 34.86
C ASN A 221 4.41 28.59 33.93
N ASN A 222 3.46 27.67 33.78
CA ASN A 222 3.63 26.47 32.97
C ASN A 222 3.20 26.74 31.53
N LEU A 223 3.90 26.13 30.57
CA LEU A 223 3.55 26.13 29.15
C LEU A 223 3.32 24.69 28.68
N GLU A 224 2.77 24.54 27.49
CA GLU A 224 2.62 23.26 26.82
C GLU A 224 3.32 23.30 25.45
N CYS A 225 4.13 22.27 25.17
CA CYS A 225 4.80 22.09 23.90
C CYS A 225 4.13 20.95 23.13
N ILE A 226 3.55 21.30 21.99
CA ILE A 226 3.05 20.34 21.02
C ILE A 226 4.13 20.12 19.97
N ILE A 227 4.48 18.86 19.73
CA ILE A 227 5.37 18.43 18.66
C ILE A 227 4.55 17.65 17.65
N ARG A 228 4.70 17.95 16.38
CA ARG A 228 4.05 17.25 15.27
C ARG A 228 5.10 16.72 14.33
N ALA A 229 4.88 15.54 13.75
CA ALA A 229 5.76 15.00 12.73
C ALA A 229 4.98 14.43 11.57
N GLU A 230 5.50 14.69 10.38
CA GLU A 230 5.20 13.86 9.22
C GLU A 230 6.02 12.58 9.37
N VAL A 231 5.32 11.48 9.62
CA VAL A 231 5.92 10.15 9.59
C VAL A 231 5.59 9.47 8.28
N ASP A 232 6.64 9.04 7.58
CA ASP A 232 6.51 8.11 6.47
C ASP A 232 5.88 6.80 7.01
N PRO A 233 4.93 6.18 6.29
CA PRO A 233 4.34 4.93 6.75
C PRO A 233 5.41 3.83 6.89
N VAL A 234 5.26 3.01 7.93
CA VAL A 234 6.03 1.77 8.13
C VAL A 234 5.53 0.70 7.18
#